data_AF-R9JFP4-F1
#
_entry.id   AF-R9JFP4-F1
#
_cell.length_a   1.000
_cell.length_b   1.000
_cell.length_c   1.000
_cell.angle_alpha   90.00
_cell.angle_beta   90.00
_cell.angle_gamma   90.00
#
_symmetry.space_group_name_H-M   'P 1'
#
loop_
_entity.id
_entity.type
_entity.pdbx_description
1 polymer ?
#
loop_
_entity_poly.entity_id
_entity_poly.type
_entity_poly.pdbx_seq_one_letter_code
_entity_poly.pdbx_strand_id
1 'polypeptide(L)'
;MVCAYVLYDLILPNMQQDIKLRYANEEYFDSRLAVVSKACESAGNKSREFLNMAMEEAVIQEYIKRNPITATMPYPRSEVMDENAQIQVLLEKSKDTPIRMQVLLNVLMGFRRSEINGVKYSDVNYINHTLKVERQVYEKNRNRKKRGFQDLGYICCSTLGRARSKGFHCRYYKQLLAENGLLYTVRFC
;
A
#
# COMPACT_ATOMS: atom_id res chain seq x y z
N MET A 1 -5.69 9.44 -4.89
CA MET A 1 -4.49 10.24 -4.57
C MET A 1 -3.25 9.71 -5.26
N VAL A 2 -2.87 8.43 -5.13
CA VAL A 2 -1.65 7.89 -5.78
C VAL A 2 -1.69 7.98 -7.31
N CYS A 3 -2.81 7.63 -7.97
CA CYS A 3 -2.91 7.77 -9.43
C CYS A 3 -2.72 9.22 -9.91
N ALA A 4 -3.35 10.18 -9.22
CA ALA A 4 -3.26 11.59 -9.59
C ALA A 4 -1.82 12.10 -9.47
N TYR A 5 -1.12 11.75 -8.39
CA TYR A 5 0.29 12.09 -8.21
C TYR A 5 1.16 11.51 -9.34
N VAL A 6 1.00 10.22 -9.65
CA VAL A 6 1.78 9.59 -10.72
C VAL A 6 1.48 10.24 -12.09
N LEU A 7 0.21 10.51 -12.39
CA LEU A 7 -0.17 11.08 -13.67
C LEU A 7 0.30 12.54 -13.81
N TYR A 8 -0.06 13.41 -12.86
CA TYR A 8 0.13 14.85 -12.96
C TYR A 8 1.50 15.33 -12.51
N ASP A 9 2.13 14.67 -11.55
CA ASP A 9 3.41 15.11 -11.00
C ASP A 9 4.60 14.33 -11.59
N LEU A 10 4.40 13.09 -12.06
CA LEU A 10 5.48 12.27 -12.61
C LEU A 10 5.42 12.14 -14.14
N ILE A 11 4.29 11.69 -14.70
CA ILE A 11 4.22 11.36 -16.13
C ILE A 11 4.06 12.62 -16.99
N LEU A 12 2.96 13.37 -16.81
CA LEU A 12 2.59 14.51 -17.66
C LEU A 12 3.67 15.61 -17.73
N PRO A 13 4.36 16.00 -16.65
CA PRO A 13 5.40 17.03 -16.72
C PRO A 13 6.62 16.62 -17.53
N ASN A 14 6.90 15.32 -17.61
CA ASN A 14 8.05 14.79 -18.34
C ASN A 14 7.72 14.44 -19.79
N MET A 15 6.44 14.42 -20.17
CA MET A 15 6.01 14.20 -21.55
C MET A 15 6.08 15.50 -22.35
N GLN A 16 6.46 15.36 -23.62
CA GLN A 16 6.37 16.44 -24.58
C GLN A 16 4.89 16.70 -24.89
N GLN A 17 4.45 17.95 -24.74
CA GLN A 17 3.09 18.33 -25.10
C GLN A 17 2.89 18.26 -26.61
N ASP A 18 1.67 17.87 -27.02
CA ASP A 18 1.23 17.76 -28.41
C ASP A 18 2.02 16.78 -29.30
N ILE A 19 2.70 15.79 -28.70
CA ILE A 19 3.33 14.72 -29.48
C ILE A 19 2.25 13.89 -30.20
N LYS A 20 2.42 13.68 -31.51
CA LYS A 20 1.52 12.78 -32.26
C LYS A 20 1.80 11.34 -31.84
N LEU A 21 0.75 10.57 -31.58
CA LEU A 21 0.79 9.15 -31.20
C LEU A 21 1.67 8.30 -32.14
N ARG A 22 1.71 8.61 -33.43
CA ARG A 22 2.56 7.91 -34.41
C ARG A 22 4.07 8.01 -34.12
N TYR A 23 4.51 9.09 -33.48
CA TYR A 23 5.92 9.30 -33.12
C TYR A 23 6.26 8.85 -31.69
N ALA A 24 5.26 8.39 -30.93
CA ALA A 24 5.46 7.88 -29.58
C ALA A 24 5.94 6.43 -29.64
N ASN A 25 7.23 6.24 -29.98
CA ASN A 25 7.88 4.94 -30.08
C ASN A 25 8.38 4.44 -28.70
N GLU A 26 8.91 3.22 -28.67
CA GLU A 26 9.49 2.60 -27.48
C GLU A 26 10.61 3.45 -26.88
N GLU A 27 11.55 3.91 -27.71
CA GLU A 27 12.69 4.74 -27.30
C GLU A 27 12.26 6.04 -26.60
N TYR A 28 11.19 6.67 -27.11
CA TYR A 28 10.61 7.84 -26.49
C TYR A 28 10.16 7.53 -25.06
N PHE A 29 9.39 6.45 -24.86
CA PHE A 29 8.88 6.07 -23.54
C PHE A 29 9.99 5.64 -22.58
N ASP A 30 11.00 4.90 -23.05
CA ASP A 30 12.15 4.52 -22.24
C ASP A 30 12.89 5.74 -21.71
N SER A 31 13.10 6.77 -22.55
CA SER A 31 13.75 8.01 -22.11
C SER A 31 13.00 8.71 -20.98
N ARG A 32 11.65 8.66 -20.98
CA ARG A 32 10.81 9.30 -19.96
C ARG A 32 10.69 8.45 -18.70
N LEU A 33 10.50 7.14 -18.86
CA LEU A 33 10.46 6.21 -17.73
C LEU A 33 11.80 6.17 -16.98
N ALA A 34 12.93 6.34 -17.66
CA ALA A 34 14.25 6.45 -17.04
C ALA A 34 14.44 7.71 -16.18
N VAL A 35 13.73 8.80 -16.51
CA VAL A 35 13.71 10.02 -15.67
C VAL A 35 12.80 9.80 -14.46
N VAL A 36 11.60 9.26 -14.69
CA VAL A 36 10.59 9.05 -13.64
C VAL A 36 11.00 7.98 -12.61
N SER A 37 11.73 6.94 -13.05
CA SER A 37 12.20 5.86 -12.17
C SER A 37 13.12 6.35 -11.05
N LYS A 38 13.81 7.48 -11.25
CA LYS A 38 14.70 8.08 -10.24
C LYS A 38 13.95 8.62 -9.03
N ALA A 39 12.65 8.91 -9.14
CA ALA A 39 11.86 9.46 -8.04
C ALA A 39 11.66 8.45 -6.90
N CYS A 40 11.29 7.21 -7.25
CA CYS A 40 11.27 6.09 -6.30
C CYS A 40 11.31 4.74 -7.02
N GLU A 41 11.74 3.68 -6.32
CA GLU A 41 11.87 2.32 -6.86
C GLU A 41 10.58 1.80 -7.54
N SER A 42 9.41 2.20 -7.02
CA SER A 42 8.12 1.79 -7.57
C SER A 42 7.59 2.68 -8.69
N ALA A 43 8.13 3.90 -8.86
CA ALA A 43 7.60 4.89 -9.79
C ALA A 43 7.70 4.42 -11.24
N GLY A 44 8.82 3.81 -11.62
CA GLY A 44 9.03 3.30 -12.99
C GLY A 44 7.94 2.30 -13.39
N ASN A 45 7.74 1.26 -12.57
CA ASN A 45 6.72 0.23 -12.83
C ASN A 45 5.30 0.79 -12.81
N LYS A 46 4.99 1.65 -11.83
CA LYS A 46 3.64 2.22 -11.73
C LYS A 46 3.33 3.13 -12.92
N SER A 47 4.32 3.90 -13.37
CA SER A 47 4.17 4.76 -14.54
C SER A 47 4.00 3.94 -15.82
N ARG A 48 4.78 2.86 -15.97
CA ARG A 48 4.63 1.92 -17.06
C ARG A 48 3.23 1.29 -17.10
N GLU A 49 2.68 0.91 -15.95
CA GLU A 49 1.32 0.34 -15.84
C GLU A 49 0.27 1.32 -16.37
N PHE A 50 0.34 2.61 -15.98
CA PHE A 50 -0.60 3.62 -16.49
C PHE A 50 -0.45 3.88 -17.98
N LEU A 51 0.79 4.00 -18.47
CA LEU A 51 1.05 4.19 -19.90
C LEU A 51 0.60 2.96 -20.71
N ASN A 52 0.77 1.75 -20.16
CA ASN A 52 0.32 0.54 -20.80
C ASN A 52 -1.20 0.52 -20.98
N MET A 53 -1.95 0.84 -19.92
CA MET A 53 -3.42 0.94 -20.02
C MET A 53 -3.86 1.98 -21.05
N ALA A 54 -3.21 3.15 -21.07
CA ALA A 54 -3.53 4.20 -22.05
C ALA A 54 -3.23 3.79 -23.49
N MET A 55 -2.11 3.09 -23.73
CA MET A 55 -1.74 2.63 -25.07
C MET A 55 -2.48 1.39 -25.53
N GLU A 56 -2.91 0.53 -24.61
CA GLU A 56 -3.85 -0.55 -24.92
C GLU A 56 -5.18 0.02 -25.41
N GLU A 57 -5.71 1.04 -24.73
CA GLU A 57 -6.92 1.73 -25.19
C GLU A 57 -6.73 2.39 -26.56
N ALA A 58 -5.57 3.01 -26.83
CA ALA A 58 -5.26 3.60 -28.12
C ALA A 58 -5.16 2.55 -29.26
N VAL A 59 -4.77 1.33 -28.95
CA VAL A 59 -4.77 0.20 -29.91
C VAL A 59 -6.20 -0.30 -30.14
N ILE A 60 -7.02 -0.41 -29.10
CA ILE A 60 -8.43 -0.79 -29.21
C ILE A 60 -9.20 0.21 -30.08
N GLN A 61 -8.91 1.50 -29.93
CA GLN A 61 -9.50 2.58 -30.73
C GLN A 61 -8.82 2.77 -32.10
N GLU A 62 -7.91 1.87 -32.49
CA GLU A 62 -7.22 1.86 -33.78
C GLU A 62 -6.37 3.12 -34.11
N TYR A 63 -6.03 3.94 -33.12
CA TYR A 63 -5.10 5.07 -33.32
C TYR A 63 -3.67 4.60 -33.58
N ILE A 64 -3.29 3.45 -33.01
CA ILE A 64 -1.98 2.81 -33.17
C ILE A 64 -2.19 1.32 -33.43
N LYS A 65 -1.32 0.71 -34.25
CA LYS A 65 -1.38 -0.72 -34.56
C LYS A 65 -0.89 -1.65 -33.43
N ARG A 66 0.07 -1.18 -32.63
CA ARG A 66 0.72 -1.97 -31.56
C ARG A 66 1.10 -1.07 -30.40
N ASN A 67 0.97 -1.59 -29.18
CA ASN A 67 1.35 -0.89 -27.97
C ASN A 67 2.89 -0.86 -27.80
N PRO A 68 3.53 0.33 -27.82
CA PRO A 68 4.98 0.46 -27.67
C PRO A 68 5.49 0.18 -26.24
N ILE A 69 4.62 0.30 -25.22
CA ILE A 69 4.99 0.13 -23.81
C ILE A 69 5.34 -1.32 -23.48
N THR A 70 4.80 -2.28 -24.24
CA THR A 70 5.11 -3.70 -24.05
C THR A 70 6.59 -4.01 -24.22
N ALA A 71 7.30 -3.27 -25.09
CA ALA A 71 8.70 -3.50 -25.41
C ALA A 71 9.70 -2.77 -24.48
N THR A 72 9.25 -1.69 -23.82
CA THR A 72 10.08 -0.88 -22.90
C THR A 72 10.81 -1.70 -21.83
N MET A 73 11.86 -1.13 -21.22
CA MET A 73 12.64 -1.83 -20.19
C MET A 73 11.88 -2.01 -18.86
N PRO A 74 11.92 -3.20 -18.24
CA PRO A 74 11.32 -3.41 -16.92
C PRO A 74 12.18 -2.82 -15.81
N TYR A 75 11.55 -2.37 -14.71
CA TYR A 75 12.25 -1.87 -13.53
C TYR A 75 12.15 -2.89 -12.39
N PRO A 76 13.12 -3.82 -12.22
CA PRO A 76 13.02 -4.84 -11.19
C PRO A 76 12.99 -4.19 -9.80
N ARG A 77 12.19 -4.78 -8.91
CA ARG A 77 12.16 -4.37 -7.50
C ARG A 77 13.37 -4.96 -6.78
N SER A 78 13.86 -4.26 -5.76
CA SER A 78 14.84 -4.79 -4.82
C SER A 78 14.39 -6.13 -4.23
N GLU A 79 15.35 -7.02 -4.00
CA GLU A 79 15.11 -8.37 -3.47
C GLU A 79 14.44 -8.31 -2.07
N VAL A 80 13.56 -9.27 -1.82
CA VAL A 80 12.83 -9.39 -0.55
C VAL A 80 13.72 -10.14 0.45
N MET A 81 13.89 -9.58 1.65
CA MET A 81 14.56 -10.23 2.79
C MET A 81 13.87 -11.55 3.20
N ASP A 82 14.61 -12.43 3.89
CA ASP A 82 14.05 -13.65 4.48
C ASP A 82 12.89 -13.33 5.45
N GLU A 83 11.69 -13.77 5.09
CA GLU A 83 10.44 -13.45 5.77
C GLU A 83 10.43 -13.95 7.23
N ASN A 84 11.03 -15.10 7.50
CA ASN A 84 10.97 -15.73 8.82
C ASN A 84 11.79 -14.99 9.87
N ALA A 85 13.01 -14.57 9.51
CA ALA A 85 13.86 -13.78 10.38
C ALA A 85 13.21 -12.43 10.73
N GLN A 86 12.56 -11.80 9.76
CA GLN A 86 11.88 -10.52 9.94
C GLN A 86 10.67 -10.64 10.88
N ILE A 87 9.88 -11.71 10.76
CA ILE A 87 8.72 -11.95 11.62
C ILE A 87 9.14 -12.12 13.08
N GLN A 88 10.21 -12.86 13.37
CA GLN A 88 10.69 -13.07 14.74
C GLN A 88 11.12 -11.75 15.39
N VAL A 89 11.92 -10.93 14.68
CA VAL A 89 12.35 -9.62 15.17
C VAL A 89 11.14 -8.72 15.44
N LEU A 90 10.16 -8.72 14.54
CA LEU A 90 8.96 -7.92 14.68
C LEU A 90 8.10 -8.35 15.90
N LEU A 91 7.93 -9.66 16.10
CA LEU A 91 7.20 -10.19 17.26
C LEU A 91 7.89 -9.82 18.57
N GLU A 92 9.23 -9.88 18.62
CA GLU A 92 10.00 -9.55 19.81
C GLU A 92 9.94 -8.05 20.13
N LYS A 93 10.18 -7.20 19.13
CA LYS A 93 10.25 -5.75 19.33
C LYS A 93 8.88 -5.10 19.47
N SER A 94 7.81 -5.73 18.97
CA SER A 94 6.46 -5.20 19.14
C SER A 94 5.88 -5.44 20.54
N LYS A 95 6.50 -6.30 21.38
CA LYS A 95 5.96 -6.70 22.69
C LYS A 95 5.63 -5.53 23.61
N ASP A 96 6.50 -4.52 23.63
CA ASP A 96 6.37 -3.33 24.50
C ASP A 96 5.65 -2.17 23.82
N THR A 97 5.09 -2.40 22.63
CA THR A 97 4.43 -1.35 21.85
C THR A 97 2.91 -1.49 21.89
N PRO A 98 2.16 -0.39 21.73
CA PRO A 98 0.70 -0.43 21.60
C PRO A 98 0.20 -1.17 20.35
N ILE A 99 1.09 -1.60 19.45
CA ILE A 99 0.74 -2.29 18.20
C ILE A 99 0.91 -3.81 18.28
N ARG A 100 1.30 -4.37 19.44
CA ARG A 100 1.55 -5.81 19.63
C ARG A 100 0.39 -6.69 19.11
N MET A 101 -0.84 -6.38 19.53
CA MET A 101 -2.02 -7.18 19.15
C MET A 101 -2.28 -7.13 17.65
N GLN A 102 -2.03 -5.98 17.02
CA GLN A 102 -2.19 -5.80 15.58
C GLN A 102 -1.12 -6.56 14.81
N VAL A 103 0.13 -6.55 15.29
CA VAL A 103 1.21 -7.37 14.72
C VAL A 103 0.85 -8.85 14.83
N LEU A 104 0.38 -9.30 15.99
CA LEU A 104 0.00 -10.70 16.21
C LEU A 104 -1.13 -11.15 15.27
N LEU A 105 -2.19 -10.35 15.14
CA LEU A 105 -3.31 -10.64 14.23
C LEU A 105 -2.87 -10.63 12.76
N ASN A 106 -1.90 -9.79 12.38
CA ASN A 106 -1.38 -9.79 11.03
C ASN A 106 -0.51 -11.03 10.74
N VAL A 107 0.43 -11.35 11.62
CA VAL A 107 1.35 -12.49 11.45
C VAL A 107 0.61 -13.82 11.50
N LEU A 108 -0.26 -14.01 12.49
CA LEU A 108 -0.92 -15.30 12.70
C LEU A 108 -2.14 -15.51 11.79
N MET A 109 -2.95 -14.45 11.59
CA MET A 109 -4.22 -14.58 10.88
C MET A 109 -4.17 -14.00 9.46
N GLY A 110 -3.09 -13.31 9.08
CA GLY A 110 -2.95 -12.71 7.74
C GLY A 110 -3.87 -11.51 7.48
N PHE A 111 -4.48 -10.93 8.53
CA PHE A 111 -5.46 -9.85 8.36
C PHE A 111 -4.82 -8.58 7.81
N ARG A 112 -5.50 -7.94 6.85
CA ARG A 112 -5.09 -6.61 6.38
C ARG A 112 -5.35 -5.59 7.46
N ARG A 113 -4.56 -4.53 7.45
CA ARG A 113 -4.64 -3.47 8.45
C ARG A 113 -6.04 -2.86 8.64
N SER A 114 -6.79 -2.64 7.55
CA SER A 114 -8.17 -2.12 7.61
C SER A 114 -9.14 -3.11 8.25
N GLU A 115 -8.89 -4.40 8.09
CA GLU A 115 -9.65 -5.51 8.68
C GLU A 115 -9.35 -5.61 10.17
N ILE A 116 -8.07 -5.63 10.58
CA ILE A 116 -7.61 -5.69 11.99
C ILE A 116 -8.30 -4.61 12.83
N ASN A 117 -8.35 -3.38 12.33
CA ASN A 117 -8.96 -2.26 13.04
C ASN A 117 -10.49 -2.34 13.11
N GLY A 118 -11.11 -3.15 12.25
CA GLY A 118 -12.56 -3.37 12.22
C GLY A 118 -13.03 -4.54 13.08
N VAL A 119 -12.13 -5.41 13.52
CA VAL A 119 -12.49 -6.60 14.30
C VAL A 119 -13.02 -6.21 15.69
N LYS A 120 -14.18 -6.77 16.03
CA LYS A 120 -14.80 -6.65 17.34
C LYS A 120 -14.82 -8.00 18.07
N TYR A 121 -14.97 -7.96 19.39
CA TYR A 121 -15.20 -9.15 20.20
C TYR A 121 -16.49 -9.89 19.81
N SER A 122 -17.52 -9.17 19.35
CA SER A 122 -18.76 -9.75 18.83
C SER A 122 -18.55 -10.64 17.60
N ASP A 123 -17.42 -10.47 16.89
CA ASP A 123 -17.13 -11.18 15.66
C ASP A 123 -16.41 -12.52 15.92
N VAL A 124 -16.02 -12.76 17.18
CA VAL A 124 -15.36 -14.00 17.62
C VAL A 124 -16.42 -14.97 18.13
N ASN A 125 -16.59 -16.08 17.43
CA ASN A 125 -17.39 -17.20 17.91
C ASN A 125 -16.47 -18.16 18.66
N TYR A 126 -16.51 -18.08 19.99
CA TYR A 126 -15.68 -18.90 20.88
C TYR A 126 -16.07 -20.39 20.90
N ILE A 127 -17.33 -20.72 20.58
CA ILE A 127 -17.82 -22.11 20.56
C ILE A 127 -17.28 -22.82 19.31
N ASN A 128 -17.39 -22.17 18.17
CA ASN A 128 -16.96 -22.73 16.89
C ASN A 128 -15.49 -22.40 16.57
N HIS A 129 -14.80 -21.66 17.44
CA HIS A 129 -13.44 -21.16 17.23
C HIS A 129 -13.23 -20.42 15.90
N THR A 130 -14.24 -19.67 15.45
CA THR A 130 -14.19 -18.92 14.19
C THR A 130 -14.21 -17.42 14.44
N LEU A 131 -13.44 -16.66 13.66
CA LEU A 131 -13.47 -15.19 13.67
C LEU A 131 -13.98 -14.68 12.33
N LYS A 132 -15.04 -13.86 12.36
CA LYS A 132 -15.68 -13.32 11.16
C LYS A 132 -15.13 -11.93 10.82
N VAL A 133 -14.58 -11.76 9.63
CA VAL A 133 -14.07 -10.45 9.16
C VAL A 133 -15.04 -9.86 8.14
N GLU A 134 -15.94 -8.99 8.59
CA GLU A 134 -16.92 -8.33 7.71
C GLU A 134 -16.64 -6.84 7.48
N ARG A 135 -15.93 -6.20 8.43
CA ARG A 135 -15.82 -4.75 8.49
C ARG A 135 -14.42 -4.30 8.13
N GLN A 136 -14.33 -3.47 7.10
CA GLN A 136 -13.16 -2.64 6.87
C GLN A 136 -13.46 -1.24 7.39
N VAL A 137 -12.70 -0.79 8.40
CA VAL A 137 -12.84 0.57 8.92
C VAL A 137 -12.16 1.52 7.94
N TYR A 138 -12.91 1.98 6.95
CA TYR A 138 -12.57 3.17 6.18
C TYR A 138 -12.74 4.41 7.07
N GLU A 139 -11.90 5.41 6.88
CA GLU A 139 -11.74 6.61 7.73
C GLU A 139 -12.98 7.53 7.88
N LYS A 140 -14.20 7.03 7.67
CA LYS A 140 -15.46 7.74 7.93
C LYS A 140 -15.60 8.21 9.39
N ASN A 141 -14.78 7.70 10.32
CA ASN A 141 -14.76 8.07 11.74
C ASN A 141 -13.63 9.04 12.14
N ARG A 142 -13.30 10.03 11.30
CA ARG A 142 -12.22 11.02 11.56
C ARG A 142 -12.49 11.92 12.78
N ASN A 143 -13.72 12.00 13.26
CA ASN A 143 -14.08 12.79 14.45
C ASN A 143 -13.60 12.11 15.75
N ARG A 144 -12.42 12.58 16.21
CA ARG A 144 -11.74 12.14 17.43
C ARG A 144 -12.27 12.78 18.72
N LYS A 145 -12.93 13.94 18.64
CA LYS A 145 -13.26 14.73 19.84
C LYS A 145 -14.62 14.33 20.41
N LYS A 146 -14.61 13.33 21.31
CA LYS A 146 -15.66 13.14 22.33
C LYS A 146 -14.99 13.01 23.70
N ARG A 147 -15.66 13.50 24.74
CA ARG A 147 -15.09 13.72 26.08
C ARG A 147 -14.95 12.43 26.94
N GLY A 148 -15.37 11.26 26.47
CA GLY A 148 -15.38 10.02 27.26
C GLY A 148 -15.03 8.74 26.49
N PHE A 149 -14.67 7.70 27.24
CA PHE A 149 -14.46 6.34 26.76
C PHE A 149 -15.76 5.76 26.19
N GLN A 150 -15.67 5.06 25.07
CA GLN A 150 -16.80 4.41 24.41
C GLN A 150 -16.51 2.93 24.25
N ASP A 151 -17.23 2.07 24.97
CA ASP A 151 -17.11 0.63 24.79
C ASP A 151 -17.85 0.20 23.52
N LEU A 152 -17.14 0.21 22.39
CA LEU A 152 -17.67 -0.19 21.09
C LEU A 152 -17.29 -1.64 20.72
N GLY A 153 -16.64 -2.35 21.65
CA GLY A 153 -16.24 -3.75 21.50
C GLY A 153 -15.12 -4.02 20.51
N TYR A 154 -14.32 -3.01 20.10
CA TYR A 154 -13.16 -3.24 19.22
C TYR A 154 -12.04 -3.96 19.96
N ILE A 155 -11.48 -5.01 19.34
CA ILE A 155 -10.32 -5.73 19.90
C ILE A 155 -9.10 -4.81 19.96
N CYS A 156 -8.86 -4.07 18.87
CA CYS A 156 -7.73 -3.17 18.72
C CYS A 156 -8.18 -1.69 18.83
N CYS A 157 -8.46 -1.24 20.05
CA CYS A 157 -9.00 0.09 20.31
C CYS A 157 -7.98 1.15 20.76
N SER A 158 -8.43 2.39 20.80
CA SER A 158 -7.74 3.50 21.46
C SER A 158 -8.06 3.53 22.94
N THR A 159 -7.35 4.38 23.69
CA THR A 159 -7.65 4.70 25.09
C THR A 159 -9.06 5.25 25.28
N LEU A 160 -9.75 5.64 24.20
CA LEU A 160 -11.15 6.09 24.20
C LEU A 160 -12.13 5.02 23.68
N GLY A 161 -11.67 3.78 23.44
CA GLY A 161 -12.50 2.64 23.04
C GLY A 161 -12.94 2.62 21.56
N ARG A 162 -12.48 3.60 20.77
CA ARG A 162 -12.68 3.62 19.30
C ARG A 162 -11.54 2.93 18.55
N ALA A 163 -11.83 2.38 17.37
CA ALA A 163 -10.83 1.86 16.45
C ALA A 163 -9.71 2.88 16.16
N ARG A 164 -8.48 2.40 16.08
CA ARG A 164 -7.29 3.21 15.77
C ARG A 164 -7.30 3.61 14.27
N SER A 165 -6.61 4.71 13.95
CA SER A 165 -6.53 5.18 12.55
C SER A 165 -5.48 4.43 11.73
N LYS A 166 -5.64 4.47 10.40
CA LYS A 166 -4.60 4.04 9.44
C LYS A 166 -3.35 4.94 9.46
N GLY A 167 -3.30 6.00 10.26
CA GLY A 167 -2.02 6.68 10.55
C GLY A 167 -1.23 6.00 11.66
N PHE A 168 -1.93 5.58 12.72
CA PHE A 168 -1.33 5.21 14.00
C PHE A 168 -0.35 4.03 13.88
N HIS A 169 -0.81 2.88 13.37
CA HIS A 169 0.04 1.68 13.28
C HIS A 169 1.25 1.87 12.37
N CYS A 170 1.09 2.56 11.24
CA CYS A 170 2.16 2.81 10.26
C CYS A 170 3.32 3.56 10.89
N ARG A 171 3.05 4.53 11.76
CA ARG A 171 4.10 5.26 12.47
C ARG A 171 4.97 4.33 13.31
N TYR A 172 4.35 3.52 14.17
CA TYR A 172 5.07 2.58 15.03
C TYR A 172 5.77 1.48 14.22
N TYR A 173 5.12 1.00 13.16
CA TYR A 173 5.69 -0.03 12.29
C TYR A 173 6.95 0.48 11.58
N LYS A 174 6.88 1.68 10.98
CA LYS A 174 8.04 2.31 10.33
C LYS A 174 9.18 2.56 11.32
N GLN A 175 8.84 2.99 12.54
CA GLN A 175 9.83 3.19 13.60
C GLN A 175 10.52 1.87 13.98
N LEU A 176 9.76 0.80 14.23
CA LEU A 176 10.31 -0.52 14.54
C LEU A 176 11.20 -1.06 13.42
N LEU A 177 10.80 -0.88 12.15
CA LEU A 177 11.62 -1.32 11.03
C LEU A 177 12.92 -0.54 10.93
N ALA A 178 12.85 0.80 11.05
CA ALA A 178 14.02 1.67 10.96
C ALA A 178 15.04 1.40 12.08
N GLU A 179 14.57 1.23 13.32
CA GLU A 179 15.43 0.95 14.49
C GLU A 179 16.15 -0.40 14.40
N ASN A 180 15.61 -1.36 13.64
CA ASN A 180 16.16 -2.71 13.52
C ASN A 180 16.81 -2.97 12.14
N GLY A 181 17.01 -1.93 11.32
CA GLY A 181 17.63 -2.05 9.99
C GLY A 181 16.86 -2.94 9.02
N LEU A 182 15.54 -3.08 9.22
CA LEU A 182 14.69 -3.95 8.41
C LEU A 182 14.15 -3.18 7.20
N LEU A 183 14.22 -3.79 6.02
CA LEU A 183 13.64 -3.21 4.80
C LEU A 183 12.10 -3.17 4.89
N TYR A 184 11.50 -2.14 4.28
CA TYR A 184 10.07 -1.85 4.27
C TYR A 184 9.20 -2.85 3.48
N THR A 185 9.73 -4.03 3.16
CA THR A 185 9.13 -5.01 2.25
C THR A 185 8.00 -5.82 2.85
N VAL A 186 7.77 -5.71 4.15
CA VAL A 186 6.70 -6.47 4.79
C VAL A 186 5.35 -5.82 4.49
N ARG A 187 4.42 -6.65 3.99
CA ARG A 187 2.95 -6.50 3.79
C ARG A 187 2.14 -5.82 4.92
N PHE A 188 2.79 -5.19 5.88
CA PHE A 188 2.30 -4.88 7.21
C PHE A 188 1.87 -3.39 7.38
N CYS A 189 1.89 -2.58 6.31
CA CYS A 189 1.45 -1.16 6.31
C CYS A 189 0.19 -0.85 5.49
#